data_AF-A0A9W5Y2N7-F1
#
_entry.id   AF-A0A9W5Y2N7-F1
#
_cell.length_a   1.000
_cell.length_b   1.000
_cell.length_c   1.000
_cell.angle_alpha   90.00
_cell.angle_beta   90.00
_cell.angle_gamma   90.00
#
_symmetry.space_group_name_H-M   'P 1'
#
loop_
_entity.id
_entity.type
_entity.pdbx_description
1 polymer ?
#
loop_
_entity_poly.entity_id
_entity_poly.type
_entity_poly.pdbx_seq_one_letter_code
_entity_poly.pdbx_strand_id
1 'polypeptide(L)'
;MNAKMPRINKKFYYCLVSCLLITLIGILISIFYMLKSQNTKVSSEQAVATNSLVSNEKAIKKDLNGDGKDDILYISTKNNKYYIEVHSSGKTLFLDPDKKIGTVGMYSSFWPMNIALVDLSRDKIPEVLVQSSQDKIPIQHVFSYVNGEYKDVYFGSNNVLGILDSKNNKTPKLISMNLKSQDMNVSQYILIRDSFKKVSSETLSIPGLQNVLLFIDTIESSGEIDSNYDIFTADIDKDSMSIIGKLDKKNYIYEFQDAFFADSKWDEQGLPTELQWTLNFKKVIAQGIGDPSQIKIKINLMKEGTKFNINSIKIQKN
;
A
#
# COMPACT_ATOMS: atom_id res chain seq x y z
N MET A 1 16.16 -41.15 -73.40
CA MET A 1 15.75 -39.79 -73.02
C MET A 1 16.36 -39.48 -71.65
N ASN A 2 17.44 -38.70 -71.60
CA ASN A 2 18.05 -38.25 -70.34
C ASN A 2 17.64 -36.80 -70.08
N ALA A 3 16.80 -36.58 -69.08
CA ALA A 3 16.38 -35.25 -68.66
C ALA A 3 17.56 -34.51 -68.02
N LYS A 4 17.97 -33.38 -68.63
CA LYS A 4 18.94 -32.45 -68.02
C LYS A 4 18.24 -31.74 -66.85
N MET A 5 18.69 -32.01 -65.63
CA MET A 5 18.29 -31.22 -64.46
C MET A 5 18.75 -29.75 -64.63
N PRO A 6 17.91 -28.77 -64.25
CA PRO A 6 18.27 -27.36 -64.34
C PRO A 6 19.39 -27.01 -63.35
N ARG A 7 20.50 -26.46 -63.87
CA ARG A 7 21.59 -25.91 -63.05
C ARG A 7 21.13 -24.59 -62.44
N ILE A 8 20.82 -24.60 -61.14
CA ILE A 8 20.52 -23.37 -60.38
C ILE A 8 21.79 -22.50 -60.31
N ASN A 9 21.66 -21.22 -60.66
CA ASN A 9 22.75 -20.26 -60.61
C ASN A 9 23.25 -20.12 -59.15
N LYS A 10 24.56 -20.33 -58.92
CA LYS A 10 25.16 -20.25 -57.57
C LYS A 10 24.84 -18.94 -56.85
N LYS A 11 24.79 -17.81 -57.58
CA LYS A 11 24.41 -16.50 -57.01
C LYS A 11 22.97 -16.47 -56.51
N PHE A 12 22.05 -17.09 -57.26
CA PHE A 12 20.65 -17.22 -56.89
C PHE A 12 20.49 -18.13 -55.66
N TYR A 13 21.26 -19.23 -55.60
CA TYR A 13 21.30 -20.12 -54.44
C TYR A 13 21.76 -19.40 -53.17
N TYR A 14 22.85 -18.63 -53.22
CA TYR A 14 23.32 -17.84 -52.07
C TYR A 14 22.31 -16.77 -51.63
N CYS A 15 21.63 -16.12 -52.58
CA CYS A 15 20.58 -15.15 -52.26
C CYS A 15 19.41 -15.82 -51.53
N LEU A 16 18.98 -16.99 -52.00
CA LEU A 16 17.86 -17.73 -51.42
C LEU A 16 18.19 -18.25 -50.01
N VAL A 17 19.42 -18.75 -49.81
CA VAL A 17 19.92 -19.16 -48.48
C VAL A 17 20.01 -17.97 -47.52
N SER A 18 20.48 -16.80 -47.99
CA SER A 18 20.56 -15.58 -47.19
C SER A 18 19.17 -15.08 -46.76
N CYS A 19 18.19 -15.08 -47.66
CA CYS A 19 16.81 -14.74 -47.33
C CYS A 19 16.21 -15.67 -46.27
N LEU A 20 16.45 -16.99 -46.38
CA LEU A 20 15.98 -17.97 -45.39
C LEU A 20 16.61 -17.72 -44.00
N LEU A 21 17.90 -17.40 -43.96
CA LEU A 21 18.60 -17.07 -42.72
C LEU A 21 18.04 -15.82 -42.04
N ILE A 22 17.76 -14.76 -42.80
CA ILE A 22 17.16 -13.52 -42.27
C ILE A 22 15.76 -13.79 -41.73
N THR A 23 14.94 -14.59 -42.45
CA THR A 23 13.61 -14.96 -41.96
C THR A 23 13.65 -15.78 -40.67
N LEU A 24 14.62 -16.70 -40.56
CA LEU A 24 14.81 -17.50 -39.34
C LEU A 24 15.21 -16.63 -38.14
N ILE A 25 16.12 -15.67 -38.35
CA ILE A 25 16.52 -14.70 -37.33
C ILE A 25 15.33 -13.85 -36.89
N GLY A 26 14.50 -13.37 -37.83
CA GLY A 26 13.28 -12.62 -37.50
C GLY A 26 12.30 -13.43 -36.66
N ILE A 27 12.11 -14.72 -36.97
CA ILE A 27 11.28 -15.63 -36.19
C ILE A 27 11.86 -15.82 -34.77
N LEU A 28 13.17 -16.04 -34.64
CA LEU A 28 13.82 -16.19 -33.32
C LEU A 28 13.69 -14.92 -32.47
N ILE A 29 13.83 -13.73 -33.07
CA ILE A 29 13.60 -12.45 -32.40
C ILE A 29 12.14 -12.34 -31.95
N SER A 30 11.18 -12.70 -32.80
CA SER A 30 9.75 -12.65 -32.46
C SER A 30 9.39 -13.61 -31.32
N ILE A 31 9.97 -14.82 -31.31
CA ILE A 31 9.81 -15.79 -30.21
C ILE A 31 10.45 -15.24 -28.93
N PHE A 32 11.61 -14.60 -28.99
CA PHE A 32 12.23 -13.96 -27.83
C PHE A 32 11.36 -12.84 -27.26
N TYR A 33 10.74 -12.00 -28.10
CA TYR A 33 9.78 -10.98 -27.64
C TYR A 33 8.51 -11.60 -27.05
N MET A 34 7.99 -12.68 -27.65
CA MET A 34 6.84 -13.41 -27.11
C MET A 34 7.15 -14.08 -25.76
N LEU A 35 8.34 -14.66 -25.59
CA LEU A 35 8.80 -15.23 -24.32
C LEU A 35 9.03 -14.15 -23.27
N LYS A 36 9.54 -12.96 -23.65
CA LYS A 36 9.62 -11.80 -22.75
C LYS A 36 8.22 -11.30 -22.35
N SER A 37 7.26 -11.30 -23.28
CA SER A 37 5.85 -10.94 -23.02
C SER A 37 5.12 -11.97 -22.15
N GLN A 38 5.50 -13.25 -22.21
CA GLN A 38 4.92 -14.30 -21.35
C GLN A 38 5.61 -14.39 -19.98
N ASN A 39 6.86 -13.91 -19.85
CA ASN A 39 7.53 -13.70 -18.57
C ASN A 39 7.12 -12.40 -17.87
N THR A 40 6.41 -11.50 -18.56
CA THR A 40 5.45 -10.61 -17.90
C THR A 40 4.12 -11.33 -17.75
N LYS A 41 4.12 -12.44 -17.02
CA LYS A 41 3.02 -12.62 -16.09
C LYS A 41 3.12 -11.41 -15.18
N VAL A 42 2.29 -10.41 -15.45
CA VAL A 42 1.79 -9.52 -14.42
C VAL A 42 1.12 -10.47 -13.43
N SER A 43 1.94 -11.06 -12.55
CA SER A 43 1.53 -11.25 -11.17
C SER A 43 0.96 -9.89 -10.82
N SER A 44 -0.36 -9.85 -10.67
CA SER A 44 -0.98 -8.82 -9.86
C SER A 44 -0.37 -8.99 -8.47
N GLU A 45 0.87 -8.54 -8.28
CA GLU A 45 1.42 -8.21 -7.00
C GLU A 45 0.57 -7.02 -6.58
N GLN A 46 -0.57 -7.34 -5.99
CA GLN A 46 -1.30 -6.40 -5.17
C GLN A 46 -0.25 -5.80 -4.22
N ALA A 47 -0.34 -4.51 -3.94
CA ALA A 47 0.21 -4.05 -2.67
C ALA A 47 -0.53 -4.89 -1.62
N VAL A 48 0.11 -5.95 -1.14
CA VAL A 48 -0.44 -6.68 -0.01
C VAL A 48 -0.17 -5.76 1.16
N ALA A 49 -1.08 -4.81 1.38
CA ALA A 49 -1.33 -4.31 2.71
C ALA A 49 -1.74 -5.55 3.51
N THR A 50 -0.75 -6.26 4.07
CA THR A 50 -0.97 -7.33 5.04
C THR A 50 -1.39 -6.67 6.33
N ASN A 51 -2.54 -6.00 6.32
CA ASN A 51 -3.22 -5.52 7.50
C ASN A 51 -3.74 -6.77 8.23
N SER A 52 -2.89 -7.42 9.02
CA SER A 52 -3.34 -8.47 9.94
C SER A 52 -2.92 -8.07 11.34
N LEU A 53 -3.81 -8.30 12.30
CA LEU A 53 -3.62 -7.88 13.67
C LEU A 53 -2.53 -8.70 14.33
N VAL A 54 -1.79 -8.04 15.22
CA VAL A 54 -0.76 -8.67 16.02
C VAL A 54 -1.42 -9.28 17.25
N SER A 55 -1.82 -10.55 17.20
CA SER A 55 -1.97 -11.37 18.40
C SER A 55 -0.87 -12.41 18.38
N ASN A 56 0.22 -12.11 19.09
CA ASN A 56 1.41 -12.92 19.34
C ASN A 56 2.00 -13.61 18.11
N GLU A 57 3.03 -12.97 17.55
CA GLU A 57 3.97 -13.54 16.56
C GLU A 57 3.42 -13.61 15.12
N LYS A 58 3.57 -12.49 14.39
CA LYS A 58 3.32 -12.44 12.95
C LYS A 58 4.64 -12.52 12.20
N ALA A 59 4.75 -13.50 11.30
CA ALA A 59 5.83 -13.62 10.34
C ALA A 59 5.35 -13.19 8.95
N ILE A 60 6.00 -12.19 8.35
CA ILE A 60 5.78 -11.77 6.96
C ILE A 60 6.98 -12.25 6.15
N LYS A 61 6.73 -13.00 5.07
CA LYS A 61 7.76 -13.45 4.13
C LYS A 61 7.82 -12.52 2.92
N LYS A 62 9.01 -11.97 2.64
CA LYS A 62 9.29 -11.10 1.48
C LYS A 62 10.80 -10.96 1.34
N ASP A 63 11.31 -10.74 0.14
CA ASP A 63 12.68 -10.23 -0.05
C ASP A 63 12.78 -8.81 0.54
N LEU A 64 13.49 -8.66 1.66
CA LEU A 64 13.63 -7.42 2.42
C LEU A 64 15.06 -6.86 2.38
N ASN A 65 15.99 -7.58 1.75
CA ASN A 65 17.40 -7.19 1.60
C ASN A 65 17.85 -7.03 0.13
N GLY A 66 17.00 -7.40 -0.84
CA GLY A 66 17.25 -7.31 -2.28
C GLY A 66 18.05 -8.47 -2.88
N ASP A 67 18.24 -9.58 -2.17
CA ASP A 67 19.03 -10.73 -2.64
C ASP A 67 18.24 -11.72 -3.52
N GLY A 68 16.94 -11.45 -3.72
CA GLY A 68 16.03 -12.27 -4.50
C GLY A 68 15.42 -13.46 -3.75
N LYS A 69 15.68 -13.61 -2.44
CA LYS A 69 15.10 -14.65 -1.59
C LYS A 69 14.21 -14.03 -0.51
N ASP A 70 13.20 -14.77 -0.08
CA ASP A 70 12.34 -14.32 1.01
C ASP A 70 13.08 -14.33 2.35
N ASP A 71 13.09 -13.17 3.00
CA ASP A 71 13.39 -12.96 4.41
C ASP A 71 12.13 -13.10 5.26
N ILE A 72 12.30 -13.10 6.59
CA ILE A 72 11.17 -13.14 7.53
C ILE A 72 11.19 -11.89 8.41
N LEU A 73 10.20 -11.02 8.27
CA LEU A 73 9.91 -9.97 9.24
C LEU A 73 9.03 -10.54 10.35
N TYR A 74 9.49 -10.42 11.57
CA TYR A 74 8.85 -10.91 12.77
C TYR A 74 8.47 -9.76 13.70
N ILE A 75 7.25 -9.80 14.23
CA ILE A 75 6.72 -8.82 15.18
C ILE A 75 6.42 -9.53 16.49
N SER A 76 7.03 -9.06 17.57
CA SER A 76 6.77 -9.56 18.93
C SER A 76 6.34 -8.45 19.87
N THR A 77 5.88 -8.84 21.06
CA THR A 77 5.48 -7.90 22.11
C THR A 77 6.02 -8.36 23.44
N LYS A 78 6.68 -7.46 24.17
CA LYS A 78 7.15 -7.68 25.55
C LYS A 78 6.85 -6.47 26.40
N ASN A 79 6.18 -6.67 27.53
CA ASN A 79 5.73 -5.60 28.43
C ASN A 79 4.94 -4.52 27.69
N ASN A 80 4.00 -4.94 26.83
CA ASN A 80 3.21 -4.08 25.96
C ASN A 80 4.01 -3.20 24.99
N LYS A 81 5.31 -3.44 24.77
CA LYS A 81 6.10 -2.77 23.72
C LYS A 81 6.27 -3.69 22.53
N TYR A 82 6.11 -3.16 21.34
CA TYR A 82 6.40 -3.89 20.11
C TYR A 82 7.90 -3.93 19.82
N TYR A 83 8.34 -5.04 19.24
CA TYR A 83 9.68 -5.22 18.69
C TYR A 83 9.55 -5.82 17.30
N ILE A 84 10.37 -5.33 16.36
CA ILE A 84 10.38 -5.78 14.98
C ILE A 84 11.80 -6.22 14.63
N GLU A 85 11.92 -7.42 14.08
CA GLU A 85 13.20 -7.97 13.63
C GLU A 85 13.02 -8.65 12.26
N VAL A 86 14.09 -8.68 11.48
CA VAL A 86 14.16 -9.35 10.19
C VAL A 86 15.21 -10.45 10.27
N HIS A 87 14.81 -11.67 9.94
CA HIS A 87 15.71 -12.80 9.79
C HIS A 87 16.07 -12.93 8.33
N SER A 88 17.33 -12.64 7.99
CA SER A 88 17.83 -12.59 6.62
C SER A 88 19.22 -13.19 6.53
N SER A 89 19.44 -14.12 5.59
CA SER A 89 20.74 -14.74 5.35
C SER A 89 21.45 -15.26 6.62
N GLY A 90 20.69 -15.84 7.55
CA GLY A 90 21.20 -16.37 8.82
C GLY A 90 21.56 -15.32 9.88
N LYS A 91 21.20 -14.05 9.66
CA LYS A 91 21.35 -12.96 10.62
C LYS A 91 19.99 -12.47 11.11
N THR A 92 19.95 -11.95 12.33
CA THR A 92 18.81 -11.21 12.88
C THR A 92 19.16 -9.72 12.88
N LEU A 93 18.33 -8.93 12.23
CA LEU A 93 18.47 -7.48 12.10
C LEU A 93 17.30 -6.82 12.82
N PHE A 94 17.58 -5.90 13.75
CA PHE A 94 16.54 -5.20 14.49
C PHE A 94 16.14 -3.91 13.78
N LEU A 95 14.85 -3.58 13.81
CA LEU A 95 14.34 -2.29 13.36
C LEU A 95 14.29 -1.36 14.58
N ASP A 96 15.46 -0.81 14.91
CA ASP A 96 15.60 0.06 16.08
C ASP A 96 15.09 1.48 15.77
N PRO A 97 14.11 2.00 16.54
CA PRO A 97 13.53 3.32 16.32
C PRO A 97 14.52 4.43 16.67
N ASP A 98 14.25 5.65 16.21
CA ASP A 98 15.00 6.84 16.64
C ASP A 98 15.14 6.90 18.17
N LYS A 99 16.37 7.15 18.63
CA LYS A 99 16.75 7.15 20.05
C LYS A 99 15.95 8.13 20.91
N LYS A 100 15.36 9.17 20.33
CA LYS A 100 14.53 10.15 21.05
C LYS A 100 13.21 9.55 21.53
N ILE A 101 12.64 8.61 20.78
CA ILE A 101 11.37 7.94 21.10
C ILE A 101 11.65 6.59 21.79
N GLY A 102 12.62 5.84 21.27
CA GLY A 102 13.07 4.57 21.84
C GLY A 102 12.02 3.45 21.81
N THR A 103 11.01 3.55 20.93
CA THR A 103 10.02 2.50 20.70
C THR A 103 9.38 2.62 19.33
N VAL A 104 8.97 1.48 18.76
CA VAL A 104 8.13 1.40 17.53
C VAL A 104 6.64 1.32 17.87
N GLY A 105 6.30 1.44 19.15
CA GLY A 105 4.93 1.54 19.66
C GLY A 105 4.62 0.61 20.81
N MET A 106 3.44 0.80 21.38
CA MET A 106 2.88 -0.04 22.43
C MET A 106 1.71 -0.87 21.91
N TYR A 107 1.63 -2.10 22.36
CA TYR A 107 0.51 -2.99 22.08
C TYR A 107 -0.76 -2.45 22.72
N SER A 108 -1.82 -2.38 21.91
CA SER A 108 -3.18 -2.10 22.32
C SER A 108 -4.13 -3.01 21.54
N SER A 109 -5.05 -3.68 22.23
CA SER A 109 -6.04 -4.58 21.61
C SER A 109 -7.00 -3.86 20.66
N PHE A 110 -7.22 -2.56 20.89
CA PHE A 110 -8.10 -1.71 20.09
C PHE A 110 -7.32 -0.71 19.24
N TRP A 111 -5.99 -0.68 19.33
CA TRP A 111 -5.11 0.12 18.46
C TRP A 111 -3.80 -0.63 18.12
N PRO A 112 -3.87 -1.86 17.57
CA PRO A 112 -2.68 -2.65 17.28
C PRO A 112 -1.86 -2.04 16.14
N MET A 113 -0.55 -2.33 16.16
CA MET A 113 0.37 -1.95 15.11
C MET A 113 -0.10 -2.44 13.73
N ASN A 114 0.12 -1.61 12.72
CA ASN A 114 0.03 -1.94 11.31
C ASN A 114 1.41 -1.85 10.65
N ILE A 115 1.68 -2.78 9.73
CA ILE A 115 2.90 -2.79 8.92
C ILE A 115 2.54 -2.83 7.44
N ALA A 116 3.18 -1.98 6.65
CA ALA A 116 3.17 -2.03 5.20
C ALA A 116 4.59 -2.15 4.66
N LEU A 117 4.76 -2.95 3.60
CA LEU A 117 6.04 -3.13 2.91
C LEU A 117 5.94 -2.50 1.53
N VAL A 118 6.71 -1.44 1.28
CA VAL A 118 6.58 -0.64 0.06
C VAL A 118 7.94 -0.16 -0.44
N ASP A 119 8.23 -0.40 -1.71
CA ASP A 119 9.43 0.09 -2.40
C ASP A 119 9.25 1.57 -2.80
N LEU A 120 9.51 2.47 -1.85
CA LEU A 120 9.48 3.91 -2.01
C LEU A 120 10.74 4.43 -2.74
N SER A 121 11.88 3.78 -2.55
CA SER A 121 13.17 4.17 -3.12
C SER A 121 13.39 3.70 -4.57
N ARG A 122 12.58 2.74 -5.06
CA ARG A 122 12.66 2.09 -6.39
C ARG A 122 13.92 1.27 -6.61
N ASP A 123 14.51 0.74 -5.55
CA ASP A 123 15.66 -0.16 -5.62
C ASP A 123 15.28 -1.65 -5.54
N LYS A 124 13.96 -1.95 -5.49
CA LYS A 124 13.34 -3.28 -5.30
C LYS A 124 13.44 -3.82 -3.88
N ILE A 125 13.99 -3.06 -2.94
CA ILE A 125 14.03 -3.39 -1.52
C ILE A 125 12.89 -2.61 -0.85
N PRO A 126 11.86 -3.28 -0.32
CA PRO A 126 10.75 -2.57 0.29
C PRO A 126 11.17 -1.90 1.60
N GLU A 127 10.78 -0.64 1.78
CA GLU A 127 10.76 -0.01 3.08
C GLU A 127 9.67 -0.60 3.97
N VAL A 128 9.95 -0.67 5.28
CA VAL A 128 9.00 -1.12 6.30
C VAL A 128 8.34 0.10 6.93
N LEU A 129 7.08 0.34 6.60
CA LEU A 129 6.26 1.39 7.18
C LEU A 129 5.52 0.83 8.38
N VAL A 130 5.61 1.52 9.52
CA VAL A 130 4.98 1.13 10.77
C VAL A 130 4.03 2.23 11.22
N GLN A 131 2.77 1.88 11.50
CA GLN A 131 1.83 2.74 12.21
C GLN A 131 1.42 2.05 13.49
N SER A 132 1.52 2.74 14.61
CA SER A 132 1.15 2.20 15.93
C SER A 132 0.74 3.34 16.86
N SER A 133 0.59 3.06 18.14
CA SER A 133 0.32 4.08 19.14
C SER A 133 1.22 3.94 20.35
N GLN A 134 1.46 5.06 21.03
CA GLN A 134 2.11 5.13 22.32
C GLN A 134 1.37 6.17 23.16
N ASP A 135 0.96 5.79 24.38
CA ASP A 135 0.25 6.69 25.29
C ASP A 135 -0.96 7.41 24.63
N LYS A 136 -1.67 6.69 23.75
CA LYS A 136 -2.82 7.18 22.93
C LYS A 136 -2.45 8.21 21.85
N ILE A 137 -1.17 8.43 21.60
CA ILE A 137 -0.66 9.25 20.50
C ILE A 137 -0.30 8.31 19.34
N PRO A 138 -0.76 8.61 18.10
CA PRO A 138 -0.33 7.85 16.93
C PRO A 138 1.15 8.07 16.68
N ILE A 139 1.87 7.02 16.28
CA ILE A 139 3.26 7.12 15.85
C ILE A 139 3.46 6.40 14.52
N GLN A 140 4.40 6.92 13.74
CA GLN A 140 4.71 6.47 12.39
C GLN A 140 6.22 6.32 12.27
N HIS A 141 6.67 5.19 11.72
CA HIS A 141 8.06 4.98 11.35
C HIS A 141 8.17 4.50 9.91
N VAL A 142 9.29 4.80 9.26
CA VAL A 142 9.69 4.17 7.99
C VAL A 142 11.13 3.71 8.13
N PHE A 143 11.35 2.41 7.93
CA PHE A 143 12.67 1.80 7.96
C PHE A 143 13.13 1.45 6.55
N SER A 144 14.36 1.87 6.21
CA SER A 144 15.05 1.49 4.97
C SER A 144 16.20 0.55 5.27
N TYR A 145 16.42 -0.44 4.41
CA TYR A 145 17.59 -1.30 4.48
C TYR A 145 18.79 -0.62 3.80
N VAL A 146 19.80 -0.25 4.58
CA VAL A 146 20.95 0.53 4.10
C VAL A 146 22.24 -0.10 4.64
N ASN A 147 23.12 -0.51 3.74
CA ASN A 147 24.45 -1.06 4.07
C ASN A 147 24.42 -2.26 5.03
N GLY A 148 23.41 -3.12 4.93
CA GLY A 148 23.33 -4.34 5.75
C GLY A 148 22.46 -4.24 7.00
N GLU A 149 21.89 -3.06 7.30
CA GLU A 149 21.12 -2.78 8.51
C GLU A 149 19.84 -2.00 8.17
N TYR A 150 18.83 -2.07 9.04
CA TYR A 150 17.65 -1.20 8.94
C TYR A 150 17.88 0.11 9.69
N LYS A 151 17.55 1.21 9.02
CA LYS A 151 17.61 2.56 9.61
C LYS A 151 16.23 3.18 9.64
N ASP A 152 15.84 3.74 10.79
CA ASP A 152 14.66 4.59 10.90
C ASP A 152 14.91 5.91 10.16
N VAL A 153 14.37 6.04 8.95
CA VAL A 153 14.58 7.19 8.05
C VAL A 153 13.45 8.22 8.14
N TYR A 154 12.36 7.90 8.86
CA TYR A 154 11.25 8.82 9.11
C TYR A 154 10.54 8.48 10.41
N PHE A 155 10.33 9.49 11.24
CA PHE A 155 9.45 9.42 12.40
C PHE A 155 8.42 10.55 12.37
N GLY A 156 7.18 10.28 12.75
CA GLY A 156 6.14 11.29 12.91
C GLY A 156 5.00 10.86 13.84
N SER A 157 4.21 11.83 14.31
CA SER A 157 3.07 11.61 15.22
C SER A 157 1.72 11.95 14.59
N ASN A 158 1.65 11.85 13.27
CA ASN A 158 0.41 11.99 12.50
C ASN A 158 -0.36 10.66 12.54
N ASN A 159 -1.68 10.70 12.34
CA ASN A 159 -2.50 9.49 12.39
C ASN A 159 -2.80 8.88 11.02
N VAL A 160 -2.36 9.48 9.93
CA VAL A 160 -2.55 8.91 8.59
C VAL A 160 -1.23 8.85 7.85
N LEU A 161 -0.92 7.69 7.28
CA LEU A 161 0.09 7.53 6.24
C LEU A 161 -0.62 7.20 4.94
N GLY A 162 -0.06 7.64 3.83
CA GLY A 162 -0.43 7.10 2.56
C GLY A 162 0.61 7.29 1.48
N ILE A 163 0.34 6.64 0.36
CA ILE A 163 1.31 6.53 -0.73
C ILE A 163 0.60 6.87 -2.02
N LEU A 164 1.12 7.88 -2.71
CA LEU A 164 0.76 8.16 -4.09
C LEU A 164 1.90 7.75 -4.99
N ASP A 165 1.58 7.49 -6.25
CA ASP A 165 2.52 6.98 -7.25
C ASP A 165 3.16 5.65 -6.79
N SER A 166 2.37 4.80 -6.10
CA SER A 166 2.89 3.63 -5.40
C SER A 166 3.50 2.57 -6.31
N LYS A 167 2.99 2.41 -7.54
CA LYS A 167 3.48 1.40 -8.51
C LYS A 167 3.56 1.87 -9.96
N ASN A 168 3.18 3.11 -10.26
CA ASN A 168 3.30 3.66 -11.61
C ASN A 168 4.76 4.05 -11.93
N ASN A 169 5.00 4.75 -13.03
CA ASN A 169 6.36 5.19 -13.42
C ASN A 169 6.81 6.51 -12.77
N LYS A 170 6.00 7.12 -11.90
CA LYS A 170 6.36 8.32 -11.14
C LYS A 170 7.04 7.93 -9.83
N THR A 171 7.80 8.86 -9.26
CA THR A 171 8.44 8.66 -7.96
C THR A 171 7.38 8.54 -6.85
N PRO A 172 7.40 7.48 -6.03
CA PRO A 172 6.49 7.33 -4.91
C PRO A 172 6.56 8.52 -3.96
N LYS A 173 5.38 8.94 -3.46
CA LYS A 173 5.25 10.02 -2.50
C LYS A 173 4.65 9.46 -1.23
N LEU A 174 5.38 9.60 -0.13
CA LEU A 174 4.86 9.36 1.21
C LEU A 174 4.08 10.59 1.64
N ILE A 175 2.82 10.41 1.97
CA ILE A 175 1.96 11.42 2.58
C ILE A 175 1.80 11.08 4.04
N SER A 176 2.01 12.04 4.92
CA SER A 176 1.69 11.94 6.34
C SER A 176 0.77 13.08 6.72
N MET A 177 -0.38 12.77 7.32
CA MET A 177 -1.36 13.78 7.72
C MET A 177 -2.04 13.49 9.05
N ASN A 178 -2.55 14.55 9.69
CA ASN A 178 -3.38 14.43 10.88
C ASN A 178 -4.82 14.85 10.59
N LEU A 179 -5.74 13.88 10.54
CA LEU A 179 -7.17 14.16 10.29
C LEU A 179 -7.94 14.58 11.55
N LYS A 180 -7.32 14.53 12.74
CA LYS A 180 -7.92 15.00 14.01
C LYS A 180 -7.51 16.43 14.38
N SER A 181 -6.53 17.00 13.68
CA SER A 181 -6.06 18.37 13.92
C SER A 181 -6.97 19.36 13.20
N GLN A 182 -7.29 20.49 13.86
CA GLN A 182 -8.15 21.54 13.30
C GLN A 182 -7.63 22.08 11.95
N ASP A 183 -6.31 22.17 11.78
CA ASP A 183 -5.67 22.73 10.58
C ASP A 183 -5.23 21.66 9.56
N MET A 184 -5.61 20.39 9.75
CA MET A 184 -5.17 19.24 8.94
C MET A 184 -3.72 19.35 8.46
N ASN A 185 -2.76 19.09 9.35
CA ASN A 185 -1.35 19.11 8.99
C ASN A 185 -1.05 18.00 7.98
N VAL A 186 -0.90 18.34 6.69
CA VAL A 186 -0.49 17.43 5.62
C VAL A 186 0.95 17.71 5.23
N SER A 187 1.77 16.67 5.18
CA SER A 187 3.13 16.72 4.66
C SER A 187 3.35 15.64 3.61
N GLN A 188 4.03 16.00 2.52
CA GLN A 188 4.45 15.09 1.48
C GLN A 188 5.97 14.95 1.48
N TYR A 189 6.45 13.74 1.27
CA TYR A 189 7.86 13.41 1.21
C TYR A 189 8.16 12.50 0.02
N ILE A 190 9.38 12.60 -0.48
CA ILE A 190 9.97 11.66 -1.42
C ILE A 190 11.22 11.09 -0.76
N LEU A 191 11.40 9.77 -0.84
CA LEU A 191 12.63 9.12 -0.38
C LEU A 191 13.70 9.26 -1.47
N ILE A 192 14.81 9.91 -1.15
CA ILE A 192 15.96 10.03 -2.05
C ILE A 192 17.16 9.42 -1.34
N ARG A 193 17.63 8.28 -1.88
CA ARG A 193 18.62 7.42 -1.23
C ARG A 193 18.08 6.94 0.13
N ASP A 194 18.64 7.43 1.22
CA ASP A 194 18.34 7.06 2.60
C ASP A 194 17.73 8.23 3.40
N SER A 195 17.21 9.26 2.73
CA SER A 195 16.62 10.41 3.40
C SER A 195 15.33 10.88 2.75
N PHE A 196 14.31 11.12 3.57
CA PHE A 196 13.10 11.80 3.10
C PHE A 196 13.35 13.28 2.89
N LYS A 197 12.95 13.77 1.72
CA LYS A 197 12.88 15.20 1.40
C LYS A 197 11.44 15.64 1.41
N LYS A 198 11.11 16.62 2.25
CA LYS A 198 9.79 17.25 2.26
C LYS A 198 9.60 17.97 0.93
N VAL A 199 8.49 17.71 0.26
CA VAL A 199 8.09 18.40 -0.96
C VAL A 199 7.19 19.56 -0.55
N SER A 200 7.67 20.79 -0.72
CA SER A 200 6.82 21.96 -0.60
C SER A 200 5.90 22.04 -1.81
N SER A 201 4.60 21.87 -1.60
CA SER A 201 3.59 22.16 -2.62
C SER A 201 2.56 23.09 -2.00
N GLU A 202 2.26 24.20 -2.68
CA GLU A 202 1.18 25.12 -2.28
C GLU A 202 -0.21 24.48 -2.46
N THR A 203 -0.32 23.36 -3.19
CA THR A 203 -1.60 22.71 -3.52
C THR A 203 -1.50 21.19 -3.43
N LEU A 204 -1.10 20.66 -2.27
CA LEU A 204 -1.21 19.22 -2.03
C LEU A 204 -2.70 18.84 -1.90
N SER A 205 -3.24 18.22 -2.96
CA SER A 205 -4.60 17.67 -2.96
C SER A 205 -4.53 16.15 -2.92
N ILE A 206 -5.16 15.55 -1.91
CA ILE A 206 -5.32 14.10 -1.82
C ILE A 206 -6.67 13.74 -2.48
N PRO A 207 -6.67 12.94 -3.55
CA PRO A 207 -7.89 12.65 -4.29
C PRO A 207 -8.96 12.00 -3.40
N GLY A 208 -10.16 12.58 -3.39
CA GLY A 208 -11.31 12.07 -2.63
C GLY A 208 -11.24 12.27 -1.11
N LEU A 209 -10.26 13.01 -0.58
CA LEU A 209 -10.10 13.21 0.86
C LEU A 209 -11.38 13.73 1.54
N GLN A 210 -12.09 14.68 0.92
CA GLN A 210 -13.34 15.20 1.47
C GLN A 210 -14.40 14.09 1.64
N ASN A 211 -14.52 13.19 0.67
CA ASN A 211 -15.47 12.07 0.76
C ASN A 211 -15.05 11.05 1.82
N VAL A 212 -13.75 10.86 2.04
CA VAL A 212 -13.23 10.05 3.16
C VAL A 212 -13.57 10.69 4.51
N LEU A 213 -13.41 12.01 4.65
CA LEU A 213 -13.76 12.73 5.87
C LEU A 213 -15.26 12.63 6.18
N LEU A 214 -16.11 12.87 5.18
CA LEU A 214 -17.55 12.70 5.31
C LEU A 214 -17.95 11.25 5.66
N PHE A 215 -17.22 10.26 5.13
CA PHE A 215 -17.40 8.87 5.52
C PHE A 215 -16.98 8.61 6.98
N ILE A 216 -15.87 9.17 7.43
CA ILE A 216 -15.42 9.07 8.84
C ILE A 216 -16.49 9.69 9.76
N ASP A 217 -16.93 10.92 9.47
CA ASP A 217 -17.99 11.60 10.22
C ASP A 217 -19.29 10.79 10.23
N THR A 218 -19.60 10.16 9.10
CA THR A 218 -20.70 9.22 8.98
C THR A 218 -20.54 8.05 9.94
N ILE A 219 -19.36 7.46 10.13
CA ILE A 219 -19.17 6.35 11.09
C ILE A 219 -19.21 6.83 12.54
N GLU A 220 -18.60 7.98 12.85
CA GLU A 220 -18.51 8.51 14.22
C GLU A 220 -19.83 9.11 14.73
N SER A 221 -20.69 9.59 13.83
CA SER A 221 -21.99 10.17 14.18
C SER A 221 -22.97 9.16 14.80
N SER A 222 -23.65 9.59 15.85
CA SER A 222 -24.67 8.83 16.58
C SER A 222 -26.07 8.88 15.95
N GLY A 223 -26.28 9.71 14.93
CA GLY A 223 -27.56 9.96 14.27
C GLY A 223 -27.75 9.24 12.93
N GLU A 224 -28.94 9.40 12.35
CA GLU A 224 -29.20 9.02 10.96
C GLU A 224 -28.41 9.94 10.02
N ILE A 225 -27.79 9.33 9.01
CA ILE A 225 -27.00 10.02 8.00
C ILE A 225 -27.96 10.86 7.17
N ASP A 226 -27.67 12.14 6.99
CA ASP A 226 -28.38 12.93 5.99
C ASP A 226 -28.16 12.28 4.61
N SER A 227 -29.24 11.83 3.98
CA SER A 227 -29.26 11.22 2.65
C SER A 227 -28.66 12.09 1.55
N ASN A 228 -28.30 13.35 1.86
CA ASN A 228 -27.73 14.32 0.93
C ASN A 228 -26.22 14.19 0.69
N TYR A 229 -25.49 13.32 1.40
CA TYR A 229 -24.05 13.14 1.13
C TYR A 229 -23.82 12.26 -0.10
N ASP A 230 -23.72 12.89 -1.27
CA ASP A 230 -23.31 12.29 -2.54
C ASP A 230 -21.79 11.94 -2.52
N ILE A 231 -21.43 10.96 -1.68
CA ILE A 231 -20.05 10.48 -1.50
C ILE A 231 -19.80 9.11 -2.15
N PHE A 232 -20.85 8.46 -2.64
CA PHE A 232 -20.80 7.12 -3.23
C PHE A 232 -20.90 7.19 -4.75
N THR A 233 -20.32 6.20 -5.43
CA THR A 233 -20.55 6.05 -6.87
C THR A 233 -21.99 5.64 -7.15
N ALA A 234 -22.49 5.92 -8.34
CA ALA A 234 -23.85 5.54 -8.73
C ALA A 234 -24.06 4.02 -8.78
N ASP A 235 -22.97 3.26 -8.93
CA ASP A 235 -22.93 1.80 -9.05
C ASP A 235 -22.52 1.07 -7.76
N ILE A 236 -22.41 1.76 -6.63
CA ILE A 236 -22.03 1.12 -5.36
C ILE A 236 -22.96 -0.06 -5.03
N ASP A 237 -22.35 -1.18 -4.67
CA ASP A 237 -23.10 -2.40 -4.40
C ASP A 237 -23.88 -2.34 -3.08
N LYS A 238 -25.02 -3.02 -3.04
CA LYS A 238 -25.91 -3.03 -1.86
C LYS A 238 -25.24 -3.63 -0.62
N ASP A 239 -24.31 -4.57 -0.78
CA ASP A 239 -23.63 -5.20 0.35
C ASP A 239 -22.68 -4.20 1.02
N SER A 240 -21.94 -3.42 0.23
CA SER A 240 -21.13 -2.28 0.70
C SER A 240 -21.98 -1.30 1.49
N MET A 241 -23.12 -0.87 0.95
CA MET A 241 -24.02 0.06 1.64
C MET A 241 -24.59 -0.53 2.95
N SER A 242 -24.90 -1.83 2.95
CA SER A 242 -25.45 -2.51 4.13
C SER A 242 -24.50 -2.50 5.33
N ILE A 243 -23.19 -2.38 5.12
CA ILE A 243 -22.20 -2.36 6.21
C ILE A 243 -22.43 -1.19 7.14
N ILE A 244 -22.74 -0.01 6.61
CA ILE A 244 -22.98 1.20 7.40
C ILE A 244 -24.19 0.97 8.32
N GLY A 245 -25.29 0.43 7.76
CA GLY A 245 -26.50 0.12 8.52
C GLY A 245 -26.37 -1.05 9.51
N LYS A 246 -25.37 -1.92 9.33
CA LYS A 246 -25.07 -3.04 10.25
C LYS A 246 -24.22 -2.63 11.45
N LEU A 247 -23.67 -1.42 11.47
CA LEU A 247 -22.96 -0.92 12.65
C LEU A 247 -23.96 -0.68 13.78
N ASP A 248 -23.72 -1.34 14.92
CA ASP A 248 -24.54 -1.17 16.12
C ASP A 248 -24.22 0.17 16.80
N LYS A 249 -24.69 1.27 16.20
CA LYS A 249 -24.50 2.64 16.70
C LYS A 249 -25.41 2.98 17.87
N LYS A 250 -26.38 2.13 18.19
CA LYS A 250 -27.24 2.28 19.35
C LYS A 250 -26.50 1.92 20.63
N ASN A 251 -25.68 0.86 20.60
CA ASN A 251 -24.96 0.37 21.76
C ASN A 251 -23.48 0.74 21.77
N TYR A 252 -22.93 1.17 20.63
CA TYR A 252 -21.51 1.48 20.50
C TYR A 252 -21.25 2.84 19.86
N ILE A 253 -20.15 3.46 20.30
CA ILE A 253 -19.53 4.63 19.67
C ILE A 253 -18.29 4.14 18.93
N TYR A 254 -18.07 4.69 17.75
CA TYR A 254 -16.90 4.43 16.92
C TYR A 254 -16.07 5.70 16.87
N GLU A 255 -14.81 5.61 17.27
CA GLU A 255 -13.86 6.73 17.30
C GLU A 255 -12.75 6.43 16.29
N PHE A 256 -12.58 7.25 15.27
CA PHE A 256 -11.49 7.15 14.31
C PHE A 256 -10.16 7.21 15.05
N GLN A 257 -9.18 6.39 14.64
CA GLN A 257 -7.86 6.35 15.25
C GLN A 257 -6.79 6.75 14.26
N ASP A 258 -6.65 5.95 13.21
CA ASP A 258 -5.66 6.11 12.17
C ASP A 258 -6.17 5.61 10.81
N ALA A 259 -5.42 5.92 9.76
CA ALA A 259 -5.64 5.33 8.46
C ALA A 259 -4.34 5.06 7.70
N PHE A 260 -4.42 4.12 6.77
CA PHE A 260 -3.44 3.93 5.70
C PHE A 260 -4.14 4.04 4.35
N PHE A 261 -3.55 4.72 3.37
CA PHE A 261 -4.05 4.69 1.99
C PHE A 261 -2.97 4.52 0.94
N ALA A 262 -3.35 3.97 -0.20
CA ALA A 262 -2.51 3.96 -1.39
C ALA A 262 -3.36 4.03 -2.65
N ASP A 263 -2.83 4.60 -3.72
CA ASP A 263 -3.39 4.43 -5.05
C ASP A 263 -3.23 2.98 -5.53
N SER A 264 -4.25 2.46 -6.22
CA SER A 264 -4.30 1.08 -6.71
C SER A 264 -4.39 0.97 -8.22
N LYS A 265 -4.88 2.02 -8.89
CA LYS A 265 -4.98 2.12 -10.36
C LYS A 265 -4.67 3.53 -10.84
N TRP A 266 -4.23 3.61 -12.10
CA TRP A 266 -3.87 4.85 -12.77
C TRP A 266 -4.36 4.87 -14.21
N ASP A 267 -4.47 6.06 -14.78
CA ASP A 267 -4.61 6.25 -16.22
C ASP A 267 -3.24 6.20 -16.95
N GLU A 268 -3.27 6.34 -18.27
CA GLU A 268 -2.08 6.31 -19.13
C GLU A 268 -1.09 7.45 -18.82
N GLN A 269 -1.56 8.54 -18.20
CA GLN A 269 -0.75 9.68 -17.75
C GLN A 269 -0.21 9.47 -16.32
N GLY A 270 -0.47 8.30 -15.73
CA GLY A 270 -0.08 7.94 -14.38
C GLY A 270 -0.80 8.76 -13.31
N LEU A 271 -1.98 9.33 -13.60
CA LEU A 271 -2.82 9.94 -12.57
C LEU A 271 -3.66 8.86 -11.90
N PRO A 272 -3.86 8.91 -10.57
CA PRO A 272 -4.70 7.93 -9.89
C PRO A 272 -6.11 7.88 -10.50
N THR A 273 -6.66 6.68 -10.60
CA THR A 273 -8.08 6.43 -10.94
C THR A 273 -8.78 5.62 -9.86
N GLU A 274 -8.03 5.01 -8.94
CA GLU A 274 -8.55 4.29 -7.78
C GLU A 274 -7.61 4.48 -6.58
N LEU A 275 -8.16 4.72 -5.39
CA LEU A 275 -7.44 4.74 -4.12
C LEU A 275 -8.10 3.78 -3.13
N GLN A 276 -7.30 3.05 -2.37
CA GLN A 276 -7.76 2.20 -1.29
C GLN A 276 -7.36 2.82 0.05
N TRP A 277 -8.34 3.04 0.92
CA TRP A 277 -8.12 3.47 2.30
C TRP A 277 -8.47 2.33 3.25
N THR A 278 -7.65 2.14 4.27
CA THR A 278 -7.97 1.34 5.46
C THR A 278 -8.11 2.30 6.63
N LEU A 279 -9.32 2.42 7.13
CA LEU A 279 -9.68 3.27 8.25
C LEU A 279 -9.79 2.41 9.51
N ASN A 280 -9.16 2.85 10.59
CA ASN A 280 -9.21 2.16 11.85
C ASN A 280 -10.02 2.95 12.87
N PHE A 281 -10.96 2.27 13.54
CA PHE A 281 -11.79 2.86 14.58
C PHE A 281 -11.70 2.04 15.86
N LYS A 282 -11.65 2.75 16.98
CA LYS A 282 -11.91 2.23 18.31
C LYS A 282 -13.41 2.12 18.50
N LYS A 283 -13.89 0.94 18.83
CA LYS A 283 -15.29 0.65 19.17
C LYS A 283 -15.42 0.59 20.68
N VAL A 284 -16.23 1.48 21.26
CA VAL A 284 -16.52 1.53 22.70
C VAL A 284 -18.01 1.35 22.97
N ILE A 285 -18.34 0.78 24.12
CA ILE A 285 -19.74 0.66 24.58
C ILE A 285 -20.23 2.06 24.96
N ALA A 286 -21.39 2.47 24.45
CA ALA A 286 -21.92 3.83 24.61
C ALA A 286 -22.20 4.17 26.08
N GLN A 287 -22.58 3.19 26.90
CA GLN A 287 -22.78 3.35 28.35
C GLN A 287 -21.45 3.46 29.14
N GLY A 288 -20.30 3.30 28.47
CA GLY A 288 -18.96 3.47 29.07
C GLY A 288 -18.45 2.26 29.88
N ILE A 289 -19.19 1.16 29.93
CA ILE A 289 -18.82 -0.04 30.71
C ILE A 289 -18.36 -1.16 29.76
N GLY A 290 -17.06 -1.45 29.75
CA GLY A 290 -16.46 -2.59 29.06
C GLY A 290 -15.21 -2.23 28.26
N ASP A 291 -14.48 -3.26 27.80
CA ASP A 291 -13.21 -3.07 27.11
C ASP A 291 -13.42 -2.59 25.66
N PRO A 292 -12.67 -1.58 25.21
CA PRO A 292 -12.69 -1.18 23.82
C PRO A 292 -12.22 -2.30 22.90
N SER A 293 -12.75 -2.31 21.68
CA SER A 293 -12.34 -3.22 20.60
C SER A 293 -11.98 -2.44 19.34
N GLN A 294 -11.43 -3.13 18.34
CA GLN A 294 -11.09 -2.54 17.05
C GLN A 294 -12.16 -2.86 15.99
N ILE A 295 -12.43 -1.91 15.09
CA ILE A 295 -13.01 -2.19 13.78
C ILE A 295 -12.19 -1.52 12.69
N LYS A 296 -11.80 -2.31 11.68
CA LYS A 296 -11.12 -1.82 10.49
C LYS A 296 -12.09 -1.81 9.32
N ILE A 297 -12.24 -0.67 8.66
CA ILE A 297 -13.09 -0.50 7.49
C ILE A 297 -12.20 -0.14 6.31
N LYS A 298 -12.21 -0.96 5.28
CA LYS A 298 -11.57 -0.68 4.01
C LYS A 298 -12.58 -0.05 3.07
N ILE A 299 -12.23 1.10 2.50
CA ILE A 299 -13.01 1.75 1.44
C ILE A 299 -12.16 1.89 0.18
N ASN A 300 -12.77 1.70 -0.98
CA ASN A 300 -12.15 2.00 -2.26
C ASN A 300 -12.84 3.21 -2.87
N LEU A 301 -12.06 4.20 -3.28
CA LEU A 301 -12.51 5.36 -4.03
C LEU A 301 -12.19 5.15 -5.50
N MET A 302 -13.14 5.45 -6.36
CA MET A 302 -13.00 5.40 -7.82
C MET A 302 -13.23 6.78 -8.41
N LYS A 303 -12.48 7.10 -9.47
CA LYS A 303 -12.62 8.36 -10.20
C LYS A 303 -13.87 8.32 -11.11
N GLU A 304 -14.78 9.28 -10.91
CA GLU A 304 -15.95 9.54 -11.76
C GLU A 304 -15.87 10.99 -12.25
N GLY A 305 -15.52 11.17 -13.53
CA GLY A 305 -15.22 12.49 -14.09
C GLY A 305 -14.03 13.15 -13.36
N THR A 306 -14.30 14.22 -12.62
CA THR A 306 -13.29 14.98 -11.85
C THR A 306 -13.29 14.65 -10.35
N LYS A 307 -14.22 13.82 -9.87
CA LYS A 307 -14.39 13.49 -8.45
C LYS A 307 -13.92 12.06 -8.15
N PHE A 308 -13.65 11.79 -6.88
CA PHE A 308 -13.38 10.44 -6.37
C PHE A 308 -14.46 10.08 -5.36
N ASN A 309 -15.26 9.08 -5.69
CA ASN A 309 -16.40 8.63 -4.89
C ASN A 309 -16.14 7.22 -4.35
N ILE A 310 -16.74 6.88 -3.22
CA ILE A 310 -16.61 5.57 -2.59
C ILE A 310 -17.40 4.56 -3.42
N ASN A 311 -16.70 3.57 -3.96
CA ASN A 311 -17.26 2.51 -4.80
C ASN A 311 -17.47 1.19 -4.03
N SER A 312 -16.72 0.97 -2.95
CA SER A 312 -16.90 -0.25 -2.15
C SER A 312 -16.47 -0.04 -0.70
N ILE A 313 -17.14 -0.76 0.20
CA ILE A 313 -16.88 -0.75 1.64
C ILE A 313 -16.74 -2.20 2.10
N LYS A 314 -15.75 -2.49 2.95
CA LYS A 314 -15.56 -3.82 3.54
C LYS A 314 -15.09 -3.70 4.98
N ILE A 315 -15.71 -4.45 5.89
CA ILE A 315 -15.13 -4.67 7.23
C ILE A 315 -13.99 -5.67 7.07
N GLN A 316 -12.80 -5.29 7.50
CA GLN A 316 -11.66 -6.19 7.54
C GLN A 316 -11.77 -7.00 8.84
N LYS A 317 -12.06 -8.30 8.68
CA LYS A 317 -12.04 -9.25 9.80
C LYS A 317 -10.61 -9.45 10.28
N ASN A 318 -10.50 -9.65 11.60
CA ASN A 318 -9.23 -9.88 12.26
C ASN A 318 -8.64 -11.24 11.91
#